data_AF-A0A0R2PLT3-F1
#
_entry.id   AF-A0A0R2PLT3-F1
#
_cell.length_a   1.000
_cell.length_b   1.000
_cell.length_c   1.000
_cell.angle_alpha   90.00
_cell.angle_beta   90.00
_cell.angle_gamma   90.00
#
_symmetry.space_group_name_H-M   'P 1'
#
loop_
_entity.id
_entity.type
_entity.pdbx_description
1 polymer ?
#
loop_
_entity_poly.entity_id
_entity_poly.type
_entity_poly.pdbx_seq_one_letter_code
_entity_poly.pdbx_strand_id
1 'polypeptide(L)'
;MFYSMTGYGNGSATSRDLEVLCEIKSVNNRFIEITFRGYSLPNEFEEYIKAQLKKQFLRGSFEVKVNDNFQSEHTYEIDHKSLQNLKDSLHSSKDFQGSDLRLSDLKDIPGLLVVKTSKKDISTLGKKALNLAIKNLFESRAIEGTKIEKIVSSKLSFLSKAHLKLTRSAPSLLQHRLRSIKKKLLQKNINLRKEDLFNEISTLALKHDIAEELERISFHMVSLQKLFKLK
;
A
#
# COMPACT_ATOMS: atom_id res chain seq x y z
N MET A 1 2.51 -18.12 7.11
CA MET A 1 2.69 -17.99 5.64
C MET A 1 3.14 -16.57 5.35
N PHE A 2 4.20 -16.35 4.56
CA PHE A 2 4.65 -15.00 4.24
C PHE A 2 3.67 -14.33 3.29
N TYR A 3 3.18 -13.16 3.68
CA TYR A 3 2.36 -12.30 2.84
C TYR A 3 3.16 -11.05 2.50
N SER A 4 3.21 -10.73 1.21
CA SER A 4 3.68 -9.42 0.77
C SER A 4 2.71 -8.33 1.26
N MET A 5 3.23 -7.12 1.49
CA MET A 5 2.39 -5.94 1.72
C MET A 5 1.89 -5.32 0.40
N THR A 6 2.49 -5.68 -0.73
CA THR A 6 2.02 -5.29 -2.06
C THR A 6 1.14 -6.37 -2.66
N GLY A 7 0.13 -5.98 -3.42
CA GLY A 7 -0.73 -6.96 -4.08
C GLY A 7 -1.87 -6.31 -4.84
N TYR A 8 -2.50 -7.12 -5.68
CA TYR A 8 -3.70 -6.75 -6.42
C TYR A 8 -4.71 -7.88 -6.32
N GLY A 9 -5.97 -7.52 -6.07
CA GLY A 9 -7.10 -8.43 -6.11
C GLY A 9 -8.25 -7.78 -6.86
N ASN A 10 -8.92 -8.56 -7.69
CA ASN A 10 -10.14 -8.15 -8.37
C ASN A 10 -11.26 -9.15 -8.09
N GLY A 11 -12.49 -8.70 -8.22
CA GLY A 11 -13.67 -9.54 -8.09
C GLY A 11 -14.82 -8.93 -8.85
N SER A 12 -15.54 -9.74 -9.60
CA SER A 12 -16.76 -9.34 -10.28
C SER A 12 -17.95 -10.10 -9.70
N ALA A 13 -19.10 -9.44 -9.69
CA ALA A 13 -20.37 -10.07 -9.38
C ALA A 13 -21.43 -9.57 -10.35
N THR A 14 -22.15 -10.51 -10.95
CA THR A 14 -23.19 -10.24 -11.94
C THR A 14 -24.55 -10.73 -11.43
N SER A 15 -25.60 -9.99 -11.79
CA SER A 15 -26.99 -10.42 -11.62
C SER A 15 -27.87 -9.73 -12.65
N ARG A 16 -28.49 -10.53 -13.53
CA ARG A 16 -29.29 -10.05 -14.67
C ARG A 16 -28.43 -9.09 -15.51
N ASP A 17 -28.84 -7.84 -15.66
CA ASP A 17 -28.14 -6.83 -16.47
C ASP A 17 -27.13 -5.99 -15.67
N LEU A 18 -26.98 -6.25 -14.37
CA LEU A 18 -26.08 -5.50 -13.49
C LEU A 18 -24.79 -6.29 -13.23
N GLU A 19 -23.65 -5.69 -13.57
CA GLU A 19 -22.31 -6.16 -13.26
C GLU A 19 -21.60 -5.15 -12.37
N VAL A 20 -20.95 -5.66 -11.32
CA VAL A 20 -20.15 -4.87 -10.39
C VAL A 20 -18.74 -5.45 -10.35
N LEU A 21 -17.77 -4.59 -10.61
CA LEU A 21 -16.35 -4.87 -10.60
C LEU A 21 -15.72 -4.14 -9.42
N CYS A 22 -15.07 -4.91 -8.53
CA CYS A 22 -14.30 -4.40 -7.41
C CYS A 22 -12.83 -4.73 -7.62
N GLU A 23 -11.98 -3.71 -7.57
CA GLU A 23 -10.54 -3.84 -7.66
C GLU A 23 -9.90 -3.26 -6.39
N ILE A 24 -8.93 -3.98 -5.83
CA ILE A 24 -8.20 -3.57 -4.65
C ILE A 24 -6.71 -3.66 -4.98
N LYS A 25 -6.06 -2.50 -4.99
CA LYS A 25 -4.60 -2.40 -5.02
C LYS A 25 -4.12 -2.18 -3.61
N SER A 26 -3.07 -2.88 -3.21
CA SER A 26 -2.44 -2.62 -1.93
C SER A 26 -0.95 -2.40 -2.05
N VAL A 27 -0.46 -1.45 -1.26
CA VAL A 27 0.94 -1.08 -1.14
C VAL A 27 1.37 -1.05 0.31
N ASN A 28 2.68 -1.10 0.53
CA ASN A 28 3.25 -1.05 1.86
C ASN A 28 3.00 0.32 2.51
N ASN A 29 2.28 0.31 3.62
CA ASN A 29 2.15 1.44 4.52
C ASN A 29 2.14 0.95 5.97
N ARG A 30 2.61 1.78 6.90
CA ARG A 30 2.64 1.45 8.33
C ARG A 30 1.24 1.31 8.91
N PHE A 31 0.31 2.14 8.47
CA PHE A 31 -1.08 2.17 8.93
C PHE A 31 -2.02 1.66 7.84
N ILE A 32 -3.26 1.37 8.24
CA ILE A 32 -4.33 1.04 7.29
C ILE A 32 -4.90 2.35 6.76
N GLU A 33 -4.60 2.63 5.51
CA GLU A 33 -5.21 3.73 4.76
C GLU A 33 -6.08 3.15 3.66
N ILE A 34 -7.30 3.66 3.51
CA ILE A 34 -8.25 3.17 2.52
C ILE A 34 -8.70 4.36 1.71
N THR A 35 -8.39 4.34 0.42
CA THR A 35 -8.77 5.37 -0.54
C THR A 35 -9.73 4.77 -1.56
N PHE A 36 -10.80 5.48 -1.86
CA PHE A 36 -11.78 5.07 -2.86
C PHE A 36 -11.52 5.87 -4.13
N ARG A 37 -11.45 5.20 -5.28
CA ARG A 37 -11.40 5.83 -6.60
C ARG A 37 -12.60 5.37 -7.43
N GLY A 38 -13.21 6.28 -8.17
CA GLY A 38 -14.35 5.96 -9.05
C GLY A 38 -15.63 6.71 -8.66
N TYR A 39 -16.77 6.11 -8.97
CA TYR A 39 -18.09 6.68 -8.68
C TYR A 39 -18.35 6.80 -7.18
N SER A 40 -19.18 7.78 -6.78
CA SER A 40 -19.62 7.94 -5.40
C SER A 40 -20.42 6.71 -4.97
N LEU A 41 -19.86 5.94 -4.03
CA LEU A 41 -20.53 4.80 -3.44
C LEU A 41 -21.53 5.29 -2.38
N PRO A 42 -22.60 4.52 -2.08
CA PRO A 42 -23.41 4.78 -0.90
C PRO A 42 -22.55 4.70 0.37
N ASN A 43 -22.73 5.64 1.30
CA ASN A 43 -21.93 5.73 2.53
C ASN A 43 -21.88 4.40 3.31
N GLU A 44 -23.02 3.71 3.44
CA GLU A 44 -23.10 2.41 4.13
C GLU A 44 -22.21 1.34 3.47
N PHE A 45 -22.10 1.36 2.15
CA PHE A 45 -21.26 0.41 1.43
C PHE A 45 -19.77 0.73 1.57
N GLU A 46 -19.40 2.01 1.59
CA GLU A 46 -18.02 2.42 1.90
C GLU A 46 -17.61 2.01 3.32
N GLU A 47 -18.46 2.24 4.31
CA GLU A 47 -18.21 1.84 5.70
C GLU A 47 -18.04 0.32 5.82
N TYR A 48 -18.87 -0.44 5.12
CA TYR A 48 -18.73 -1.90 5.05
C TYR A 48 -17.39 -2.32 4.46
N ILE A 49 -16.94 -1.71 3.34
CA ILE A 49 -15.64 -2.00 2.73
C ILE A 49 -14.50 -1.68 3.72
N LYS A 50 -14.56 -0.51 4.37
CA LYS A 50 -13.56 -0.09 5.38
C LYS A 50 -13.48 -1.10 6.53
N ALA A 51 -14.62 -1.55 7.03
CA ALA A 51 -14.69 -2.53 8.12
C ALA A 51 -14.10 -3.89 7.71
N GLN A 52 -14.43 -4.39 6.52
CA GLN A 52 -13.89 -5.67 6.03
C GLN A 52 -12.38 -5.63 5.83
N LEU A 53 -11.85 -4.57 5.22
CA LEU A 53 -10.41 -4.42 5.02
C LEU A 53 -9.64 -4.32 6.35
N LYS A 54 -10.16 -3.54 7.31
CA LYS A 54 -9.57 -3.43 8.65
C LYS A 54 -9.61 -4.74 9.44
N LYS A 55 -10.63 -5.58 9.22
CA LYS A 55 -10.73 -6.90 9.86
C LYS A 55 -9.70 -7.88 9.30
N GLN A 56 -9.43 -7.80 8.00
CA GLN A 56 -8.60 -8.78 7.29
C GLN A 56 -7.10 -8.41 7.29
N PHE A 57 -6.77 -7.13 7.36
CA PHE A 57 -5.38 -6.66 7.24
C PHE A 57 -4.97 -5.80 8.42
N LEU A 58 -3.72 -5.96 8.88
CA LEU A 58 -3.16 -5.20 10.00
C LEU A 58 -2.49 -3.88 9.57
N ARG A 59 -2.03 -3.80 8.31
CA ARG A 59 -1.32 -2.65 7.75
C ARG A 59 -1.42 -2.62 6.23
N GLY A 60 -1.16 -1.45 5.63
CA GLY A 60 -1.10 -1.25 4.19
C GLY A 60 -2.02 -0.12 3.74
N SER A 61 -1.65 0.52 2.64
CA SER A 61 -2.58 1.42 1.94
C SER A 61 -3.33 0.62 0.90
N PHE A 62 -4.65 0.79 0.86
CA PHE A 62 -5.57 0.10 -0.03
C PHE A 62 -6.29 1.13 -0.89
N GLU A 63 -6.07 1.04 -2.19
CA GLU A 63 -6.84 1.77 -3.19
C GLU A 63 -7.94 0.85 -3.69
N VAL A 64 -9.19 1.18 -3.36
CA VAL A 64 -10.38 0.42 -3.75
C VAL A 64 -11.07 1.15 -4.88
N LYS A 65 -11.30 0.45 -5.98
CA LYS A 65 -12.08 0.95 -7.11
C LYS A 65 -13.29 0.06 -7.31
N VAL A 66 -14.47 0.67 -7.30
CA VAL A 66 -15.72 -0.04 -7.57
C VAL A 66 -16.36 0.62 -8.79
N ASN A 67 -16.60 -0.20 -9.80
CA ASN A 67 -17.27 0.18 -11.03
C ASN A 67 -18.49 -0.71 -11.23
N ASP A 68 -19.54 -0.14 -11.79
CA ASP A 68 -20.73 -0.84 -12.23
C ASP A 68 -21.04 -0.51 -13.70
N ASN A 69 -21.76 -1.40 -14.37
CA ASN A 69 -22.21 -1.20 -15.75
C ASN A 69 -23.57 -0.49 -15.84
N PHE A 70 -24.13 -0.02 -14.71
CA PHE A 70 -25.45 0.56 -14.66
C PHE A 70 -25.48 1.94 -15.32
N GLN A 71 -26.31 2.07 -16.36
CA GLN A 71 -26.63 3.38 -16.92
C GLN A 71 -27.71 4.03 -16.07
N SER A 72 -27.42 5.21 -15.54
CA SER A 72 -28.40 6.01 -14.81
C SER A 72 -29.52 6.41 -15.77
N GLU A 73 -30.75 5.99 -15.49
CA GLU A 73 -31.92 6.51 -16.19
C GLU A 73 -32.35 7.81 -15.51
N HIS A 74 -32.41 8.89 -16.29
CA HIS A 74 -32.94 10.16 -15.86
C HIS A 74 -34.41 10.23 -16.23
N THR A 75 -35.28 10.28 -15.23
CA THR A 75 -36.67 10.67 -15.43
C THR A 75 -36.82 12.14 -15.08
N TYR A 76 -37.38 12.90 -16.01
CA TYR A 76 -37.65 14.32 -15.84
C TYR A 76 -39.13 14.48 -15.49
N GLU A 77 -39.40 15.02 -14.31
CA GLU A 77 -40.74 15.38 -13.88
C GLU A 77 -40.83 16.89 -13.75
N ILE A 78 -41.96 17.46 -14.16
CA ILE A 78 -42.24 18.88 -13.94
C ILE A 78 -43.06 18.97 -12.65
N ASP A 79 -42.62 19.78 -11.69
CA ASP A 79 -43.46 20.08 -10.53
C ASP A 79 -44.63 20.98 -10.96
N HIS A 80 -45.78 20.35 -11.19
CA HIS A 80 -47.00 21.03 -11.61
C HIS A 80 -47.44 22.13 -10.63
N LYS A 81 -47.17 22.00 -9.32
CA LYS A 81 -47.53 23.02 -8.34
C LYS A 81 -46.68 24.28 -8.52
N SER A 82 -45.37 24.09 -8.65
CA SER A 82 -44.42 25.17 -8.90
C SER A 82 -44.67 25.83 -10.26
N LEU A 83 -45.02 25.04 -11.28
CA LEU A 83 -45.41 25.55 -12.60
C LEU A 83 -46.68 26.40 -12.54
N GLN A 84 -47.68 25.97 -11.78
CA GLN A 84 -48.93 26.69 -11.64
C GLN A 84 -48.73 28.01 -10.89
N ASN A 85 -48.00 28.00 -9.77
CA ASN A 85 -47.63 29.21 -9.03
C ASN A 85 -46.87 30.22 -9.91
N LEU A 86 -45.96 29.73 -10.75
CA LEU A 86 -45.24 30.56 -11.71
C LEU A 86 -46.18 31.19 -12.74
N LYS A 87 -47.11 30.41 -13.32
CA LYS A 87 -48.10 30.92 -14.26
C LYS A 87 -49.00 31.98 -13.61
N ASP A 88 -49.49 31.73 -12.40
CA ASP A 88 -50.35 32.68 -11.67
C ASP A 88 -49.61 33.99 -11.34
N SER A 89 -48.33 33.89 -10.97
CA SER A 89 -47.45 35.05 -10.71
C SER A 89 -47.16 35.85 -11.98
N LEU A 90 -47.01 35.19 -13.13
CA LEU A 90 -46.78 35.86 -14.41
C LEU A 90 -48.07 36.50 -14.95
N HIS A 91 -49.21 35.84 -14.83
CA HIS A 91 -50.52 36.38 -15.25
C HIS A 91 -50.95 37.60 -14.44
N SER A 92 -50.54 37.70 -13.18
CA SER A 92 -50.79 38.87 -12.32
C SER A 92 -49.86 40.05 -12.60
N SER A 93 -48.76 39.85 -13.32
CA SER A 93 -47.86 40.92 -13.78
C SER A 93 -48.34 41.52 -15.10
N LYS A 94 -48.51 42.85 -15.15
CA LYS A 94 -48.93 43.57 -16.38
C LYS A 94 -47.90 43.46 -17.51
N ASP A 95 -46.63 43.23 -17.18
CA ASP A 95 -45.52 43.19 -18.14
C ASP A 95 -45.43 41.85 -18.90
N PHE A 96 -46.09 40.80 -18.38
CA PHE A 96 -46.06 39.44 -18.93
C PHE A 96 -47.43 38.95 -19.41
N GLN A 97 -48.41 39.85 -19.54
CA GLN A 97 -49.72 39.50 -20.11
C GLN A 97 -49.58 39.10 -21.58
N GLY A 98 -49.80 37.82 -21.89
CA GLY A 98 -49.83 37.28 -23.26
C GLY A 98 -48.51 36.71 -23.78
N SER A 99 -47.47 36.57 -22.94
CA SER A 99 -46.22 35.91 -23.33
C SER A 99 -46.33 34.38 -23.24
N ASP A 100 -46.04 33.69 -24.34
CA ASP A 100 -45.91 32.23 -24.38
C ASP A 100 -44.57 31.80 -23.77
N LEU A 101 -44.64 31.05 -22.66
CA LEU A 101 -43.45 30.49 -22.01
C LEU A 101 -42.88 29.34 -22.82
N ARG A 102 -41.59 29.40 -23.15
CA ARG A 102 -40.86 28.31 -23.80
C ARG A 102 -40.10 27.49 -22.75
N LEU A 103 -39.77 26.25 -23.11
CA LEU A 103 -38.94 25.39 -22.27
C LEU A 103 -37.57 26.03 -21.96
N SER A 104 -37.04 26.86 -22.87
CA SER A 104 -35.80 27.62 -22.66
C SER A 104 -35.85 28.57 -21.47
N ASP A 105 -37.03 29.07 -21.14
CA ASP A 105 -37.25 30.11 -20.13
C ASP A 105 -37.51 29.47 -18.76
N LEU A 106 -37.91 28.20 -18.76
CA LEU A 106 -38.29 27.41 -17.59
C LEU A 106 -37.15 26.55 -17.05
N LYS A 107 -36.11 26.28 -17.85
CA LYS A 107 -35.04 25.33 -17.52
C LYS A 107 -34.19 25.74 -16.29
N ASP A 108 -34.04 27.05 -16.06
CA ASP A 108 -33.17 27.60 -15.02
C ASP A 108 -33.93 27.91 -13.72
N ILE A 109 -35.24 27.61 -13.67
CA ILE A 109 -36.10 27.92 -12.52
C ILE A 109 -35.95 26.84 -11.45
N PRO A 110 -35.43 27.18 -10.25
CA PRO A 110 -35.21 26.20 -9.19
C PRO A 110 -36.50 25.48 -8.80
N GLY A 111 -36.45 24.15 -8.73
CA GLY A 111 -37.57 23.33 -8.28
C GLY A 111 -38.64 23.01 -9.35
N LEU A 112 -38.56 23.62 -10.54
CA LEU A 112 -39.54 23.38 -11.61
C LEU A 112 -39.29 22.05 -12.34
N LEU A 113 -38.02 21.78 -12.69
CA LEU A 113 -37.58 20.51 -13.27
C LEU A 113 -37.01 19.62 -12.17
N VAL A 114 -37.74 18.56 -11.84
CA VAL A 114 -37.30 17.54 -10.90
C VAL A 114 -36.65 16.41 -11.69
N VAL A 115 -35.33 16.29 -11.56
CA VAL A 115 -34.58 15.16 -12.13
C VAL A 115 -34.58 14.04 -11.11
N LYS A 116 -35.33 12.98 -11.38
CA LYS A 116 -35.21 11.72 -10.64
C LYS A 116 -34.18 10.86 -11.36
N THR A 117 -33.12 10.50 -10.63
CA THR A 117 -32.14 9.54 -11.12
C THR A 117 -32.46 8.20 -10.48
N SER A 118 -32.75 7.18 -11.28
CA SER A 118 -32.84 5.83 -10.74
C SER A 118 -31.44 5.42 -10.28
N LYS A 119 -31.25 5.17 -8.98
CA LYS A 119 -30.04 4.52 -8.47
C LYS A 119 -30.44 3.11 -8.06
N LYS A 120 -29.93 2.08 -8.75
CA LYS A 120 -30.09 0.71 -8.27
C LYS A 120 -29.19 0.49 -7.07
N ASP A 121 -29.68 -0.29 -6.10
CA ASP A 121 -28.87 -0.69 -4.96
C ASP A 121 -27.84 -1.74 -5.40
N ILE A 122 -26.58 -1.31 -5.48
CA ILE A 122 -25.43 -2.12 -5.87
C ILE A 122 -24.86 -2.87 -4.65
N SER A 123 -25.29 -2.56 -3.43
CA SER A 123 -24.63 -2.99 -2.19
C SER A 123 -24.48 -4.52 -2.09
N THR A 124 -25.51 -5.28 -2.48
CA THR A 124 -25.51 -6.75 -2.36
C THR A 124 -24.52 -7.41 -3.32
N LEU A 125 -24.48 -6.97 -4.58
CA LEU A 125 -23.52 -7.43 -5.59
C LEU A 125 -22.12 -6.93 -5.29
N GLY A 126 -21.98 -5.67 -4.89
CA GLY A 126 -20.72 -5.08 -4.48
C GLY A 126 -20.08 -5.83 -3.31
N LYS A 127 -20.87 -6.29 -2.32
CA LYS A 127 -20.39 -7.15 -1.23
C LYS A 127 -19.82 -8.48 -1.73
N LYS A 128 -20.46 -9.10 -2.73
CA LYS A 128 -19.95 -10.34 -3.36
C LYS A 128 -18.65 -10.09 -4.12
N ALA A 129 -18.61 -9.03 -4.94
CA ALA A 129 -17.43 -8.61 -5.69
C ALA A 129 -16.25 -8.28 -4.75
N LEU A 130 -16.52 -7.58 -3.64
CA LEU A 130 -15.54 -7.26 -2.60
C LEU A 130 -14.93 -8.52 -1.98
N ASN A 131 -15.76 -9.50 -1.59
CA ASN A 131 -15.27 -10.73 -0.97
C ASN A 131 -14.34 -11.51 -1.91
N LEU A 132 -14.67 -11.55 -3.20
CA LEU A 132 -13.80 -12.13 -4.22
C LEU A 132 -12.49 -11.34 -4.39
N ALA A 133 -12.58 -10.01 -4.43
CA ALA A 133 -11.39 -9.15 -4.53
C ALA A 133 -10.46 -9.30 -3.33
N ILE A 134 -10.99 -9.39 -2.10
CA ILE A 134 -10.21 -9.63 -0.88
C ILE A 134 -9.52 -11.00 -0.94
N LYS A 135 -10.24 -12.05 -1.38
CA LYS A 135 -9.66 -13.39 -1.51
C LYS A 135 -8.51 -13.39 -2.52
N ASN A 136 -8.73 -12.82 -3.70
CA ASN A 136 -7.70 -12.72 -4.74
C ASN A 136 -6.50 -11.87 -4.29
N LEU A 137 -6.73 -10.82 -3.49
CA LEU A 137 -5.66 -10.02 -2.89
C LEU A 137 -4.82 -10.84 -1.91
N PHE A 138 -5.44 -11.67 -1.07
CA PHE A 138 -4.74 -12.58 -0.17
C PHE A 138 -3.87 -13.58 -0.94
N GLU A 139 -4.41 -14.19 -1.99
CA GLU A 139 -3.68 -15.13 -2.84
C GLU A 139 -2.50 -14.46 -3.55
N SER A 140 -2.72 -13.26 -4.10
CA SER A 140 -1.68 -12.45 -4.74
C SER A 140 -0.52 -12.13 -3.77
N ARG A 141 -0.86 -11.67 -2.56
CA ARG A 141 0.12 -11.40 -1.49
C ARG A 141 0.86 -12.65 -1.02
N ALA A 142 0.17 -13.79 -0.96
CA ALA A 142 0.77 -15.09 -0.62
C ALA A 142 1.80 -15.51 -1.66
N ILE A 143 1.44 -15.46 -2.95
CA ILE A 143 2.33 -15.82 -4.06
C ILE A 143 3.58 -14.94 -4.04
N GLU A 144 3.42 -13.63 -3.90
CA GLU A 144 4.56 -12.72 -3.82
C GLU A 144 5.40 -12.97 -2.55
N GLY A 145 4.75 -13.20 -1.40
CA GLY A 145 5.41 -13.50 -0.14
C GLY A 145 6.29 -14.76 -0.20
N THR A 146 5.83 -15.83 -0.85
CA THR A 146 6.66 -17.05 -1.04
C THR A 146 7.89 -16.80 -1.93
N LYS A 147 7.78 -15.92 -2.93
CA LYS A 147 8.94 -15.52 -3.76
C LYS A 147 9.95 -14.73 -2.94
N ILE A 148 9.48 -13.77 -2.13
CA ILE A 148 10.33 -12.97 -1.24
C ILE A 148 11.03 -13.86 -0.22
N GLU A 149 10.32 -14.81 0.39
CA GLU A 149 10.89 -15.77 1.35
C GLU A 149 12.05 -16.57 0.74
N LYS A 150 11.87 -17.10 -0.48
CA LYS A 150 12.93 -17.82 -1.20
C LYS A 150 14.16 -16.94 -1.45
N ILE A 151 13.94 -15.70 -1.92
CA ILE A 151 15.02 -14.75 -2.20
C ILE A 151 15.78 -14.41 -0.91
N VAL A 152 15.08 -14.04 0.16
CA VAL A 152 15.73 -13.66 1.43
C VAL A 152 16.46 -14.85 2.04
N SER A 153 15.89 -16.05 1.99
CA SER A 153 16.55 -17.29 2.45
C SER A 153 17.83 -17.58 1.68
N SER A 154 17.83 -17.38 0.35
CA SER A 154 19.04 -17.55 -0.47
C SER A 154 20.14 -16.55 -0.10
N LYS A 155 19.77 -15.27 0.13
CA LYS A 155 20.68 -14.22 0.58
C LYS A 155 21.25 -14.51 1.97
N LEU A 156 20.42 -14.99 2.89
CA LEU A 156 20.85 -15.43 4.23
C LEU A 156 21.87 -16.57 4.16
N SER A 157 21.63 -17.56 3.29
CA SER A 157 22.58 -18.66 3.08
C SER A 157 23.93 -18.15 2.54
N PHE A 158 23.88 -17.23 1.57
CA PHE A 158 25.10 -16.59 1.04
C PHE A 158 25.85 -15.81 2.12
N LEU A 159 25.16 -14.96 2.88
CA LEU A 159 25.75 -14.18 3.96
C LEU A 159 26.37 -15.07 5.04
N SER A 160 25.69 -16.17 5.40
CA SER A 160 26.22 -17.13 6.37
C SER A 160 27.52 -17.77 5.88
N LYS A 161 27.60 -18.18 4.61
CA LYS A 161 28.83 -18.72 4.01
C LYS A 161 29.96 -17.67 3.95
N ALA A 162 29.63 -16.43 3.58
CA ALA A 162 30.60 -15.34 3.52
C ALA A 162 31.13 -14.98 4.92
N HIS A 163 30.24 -14.91 5.90
CA HIS A 163 30.57 -14.69 7.31
C HIS A 163 31.52 -15.78 7.83
N LEU A 164 31.22 -17.06 7.61
CA LEU A 164 32.10 -18.17 8.01
C LEU A 164 33.50 -18.08 7.36
N LYS A 165 33.59 -17.68 6.09
CA LYS A 165 34.88 -17.47 5.42
C LYS A 165 35.65 -16.33 6.08
N LEU A 166 35.00 -15.19 6.33
CA LEU A 166 35.61 -14.04 7.00
C LEU A 166 36.09 -14.38 8.40
N THR A 167 35.27 -15.05 9.21
CA THR A 167 35.64 -15.47 10.58
C THR A 167 36.86 -16.38 10.58
N ARG A 168 36.95 -17.33 9.63
CA ARG A 168 38.14 -18.19 9.48
C ARG A 168 39.38 -17.42 9.04
N SER A 169 39.24 -16.43 8.18
CA SER A 169 40.36 -15.64 7.66
C SER A 169 40.80 -14.51 8.61
N ALA A 170 39.93 -14.04 9.51
CA ALA A 170 40.19 -12.89 10.37
C ALA A 170 41.50 -12.98 11.18
N PRO A 171 41.83 -14.09 11.86
CA PRO A 171 43.09 -14.21 12.59
C PRO A 171 44.32 -14.09 11.67
N SER A 172 44.26 -14.75 10.51
CA SER A 172 45.36 -14.71 9.53
C SER A 172 45.55 -13.32 8.92
N LEU A 173 44.45 -12.59 8.68
CA LEU A 173 44.46 -11.24 8.13
C LEU A 173 45.04 -10.24 9.13
N LEU A 174 44.68 -10.38 10.41
CA LEU A 174 45.23 -9.59 11.50
C LEU A 174 46.74 -9.82 11.64
N GLN A 175 47.19 -11.09 11.64
CA GLN A 175 48.63 -11.39 11.65
C GLN A 175 49.37 -10.81 10.44
N HIS A 176 48.81 -10.93 9.24
CA HIS A 176 49.40 -10.36 8.02
C HIS A 176 49.53 -8.83 8.12
N ARG A 177 48.50 -8.15 8.63
CA ARG A 177 48.53 -6.69 8.84
C ARG A 177 49.56 -6.29 9.88
N LEU A 178 49.64 -6.98 11.02
CA LEU A 178 50.66 -6.73 12.05
C LEU A 178 52.07 -6.86 11.48
N ARG A 179 52.33 -7.92 10.70
CA ARG A 179 53.62 -8.10 10.00
C ARG A 179 53.91 -6.97 9.02
N SER A 180 52.91 -6.54 8.24
CA SER A 180 53.07 -5.43 7.29
C SER A 180 53.35 -4.10 7.98
N ILE A 181 52.69 -3.81 9.11
CA ILE A 181 52.92 -2.60 9.90
C ILE A 181 54.34 -2.63 10.48
N LYS A 182 54.74 -3.76 11.09
CA LYS A 182 56.10 -3.95 11.61
C LYS A 182 57.17 -3.74 10.53
N LYS A 183 56.96 -4.28 9.32
CA LYS A 183 57.88 -4.08 8.18
C LYS A 183 58.00 -2.62 7.76
N LYS A 184 56.88 -1.88 7.70
CA LYS A 184 56.88 -0.44 7.36
C LYS A 184 57.57 0.41 8.43
N LEU A 185 57.41 0.08 9.72
CA LEU A 185 58.07 0.78 10.82
C LEU A 185 59.60 0.58 10.77
N LEU A 186 60.06 -0.66 10.52
CA LEU A 186 61.48 -0.97 10.36
C LEU A 186 62.11 -0.25 9.16
N GLN A 187 61.39 -0.12 8.04
CA GLN A 187 61.89 0.58 6.84
C GLN A 187 62.06 2.09 7.03
N LYS A 188 61.40 2.71 8.01
CA LYS A 188 61.47 4.16 8.27
C LYS A 188 62.51 4.57 9.31
N ASN A 189 63.34 3.63 9.82
CA ASN A 189 64.35 3.89 10.86
C ASN A 189 63.82 4.64 12.10
N ILE A 190 62.56 4.41 12.46
CA ILE A 190 61.96 5.02 13.64
C ILE A 190 62.43 4.22 14.86
N ASN A 191 63.35 4.79 15.63
CA ASN A 191 63.93 4.17 16.82
C ASN A 191 62.99 4.35 18.03
N LEU A 192 61.85 3.66 18.01
CA LEU A 192 60.91 3.63 19.14
C LEU A 192 61.43 2.66 20.21
N ARG A 193 61.29 3.04 21.49
CA ARG A 193 61.50 2.09 22.61
C ARG A 193 60.54 0.91 22.41
N LYS A 194 61.00 -0.31 22.72
CA LYS A 194 60.22 -1.54 22.48
C LYS A 194 58.81 -1.46 23.09
N GLU A 195 58.67 -0.83 24.25
CA GLU A 195 57.41 -0.66 24.97
C GLU A 195 56.40 0.22 24.22
N ASP A 196 56.84 1.35 23.65
CA ASP A 196 55.99 2.24 22.86
C ASP A 196 55.53 1.54 21.57
N LEU A 197 56.43 0.79 20.93
CA LEU A 197 56.11 0.00 19.75
C LEU A 197 55.06 -1.09 20.06
N PHE A 198 55.19 -1.78 21.19
CA PHE A 198 54.22 -2.79 21.62
C PHE A 198 52.85 -2.17 21.92
N ASN A 199 52.82 -1.01 22.60
CA ASN A 199 51.58 -0.30 22.90
C ASN A 199 50.86 0.19 21.64
N GLU A 200 51.59 0.78 20.68
CA GLU A 200 51.03 1.26 19.41
C GLU A 200 50.48 0.10 18.56
N ILE A 201 51.20 -1.03 18.54
CA ILE A 201 50.78 -2.24 17.82
C ILE A 201 49.53 -2.86 18.48
N SER A 202 49.45 -2.88 19.81
CA SER A 202 48.26 -3.35 20.53
C SER A 202 47.05 -2.46 20.29
N THR A 203 47.22 -1.13 20.33
CA THR A 203 46.11 -0.20 20.03
C THR A 203 45.66 -0.29 18.58
N LEU A 204 46.58 -0.47 17.64
CA LEU A 204 46.23 -0.72 16.24
C LEU A 204 45.56 -2.09 16.07
N ALA A 205 46.00 -3.14 16.76
CA ALA A 205 45.37 -4.45 16.73
C ALA A 205 43.91 -4.37 17.21
N LEU A 206 43.67 -3.69 18.33
CA LEU A 206 42.33 -3.45 18.88
C LEU A 206 41.45 -2.63 17.93
N LYS A 207 41.98 -1.56 17.33
CA LYS A 207 41.24 -0.75 16.33
C LYS A 207 40.87 -1.52 15.05
N HIS A 208 41.61 -2.56 14.73
CA HIS A 208 41.40 -3.39 13.54
C HIS A 208 40.75 -4.73 13.86
N ASP A 209 40.40 -4.98 15.12
CA ASP A 209 39.70 -6.18 15.50
C ASP A 209 38.26 -6.09 14.99
N ILE A 210 37.91 -7.02 14.11
CA ILE A 210 36.58 -7.13 13.52
C ILE A 210 35.74 -8.19 14.25
N ALA A 211 36.22 -8.74 15.37
CA ALA A 211 35.51 -9.75 16.15
C ALA A 211 34.10 -9.30 16.55
N GLU A 212 33.95 -8.07 17.08
CA GLU A 212 32.63 -7.54 17.46
C GLU A 212 31.69 -7.44 16.26
N GLU A 213 32.17 -6.96 15.11
CA GLU A 213 31.35 -6.85 13.90
C GLU A 213 30.96 -8.22 13.33
N LEU A 214 31.85 -9.21 13.44
CA LEU A 214 31.53 -10.60 13.11
C LEU A 214 30.43 -11.13 14.05
N GLU A 215 30.56 -10.93 15.36
CA GLU A 215 29.53 -11.33 16.31
C GLU A 215 28.20 -10.61 16.05
N ARG A 216 28.22 -9.31 15.78
CA ARG A 216 27.03 -8.51 15.45
C ARG A 216 26.34 -9.02 14.18
N ILE A 217 27.08 -9.31 13.12
CA ILE A 217 26.54 -9.93 11.90
C ILE A 217 25.89 -11.28 12.22
N SER A 218 26.54 -12.12 13.03
CA SER A 218 25.98 -13.42 13.44
C SER A 218 24.67 -13.27 14.20
N PHE A 219 24.59 -12.31 15.14
CA PHE A 219 23.39 -12.02 15.92
C PHE A 219 22.23 -11.55 15.03
N HIS A 220 22.50 -10.64 14.08
CA HIS A 220 21.47 -10.17 13.15
C HIS A 220 20.99 -11.27 12.21
N MET A 221 21.88 -12.14 11.71
CA MET A 221 21.48 -13.29 10.87
C MET A 221 20.57 -14.26 11.64
N VAL A 222 20.92 -14.59 12.89
CA VAL A 222 20.10 -15.47 13.75
C VAL A 222 18.75 -14.83 14.05
N SER A 223 18.73 -13.52 14.36
CA SER A 223 17.49 -12.78 14.59
C SER A 223 16.59 -12.77 13.36
N LEU A 224 17.16 -12.55 12.17
CA LEU A 224 16.41 -12.63 10.91
C LEU A 224 15.85 -14.03 10.69
N GLN A 225 16.66 -15.09 10.89
CA GLN A 225 16.18 -16.47 10.76
C GLN A 225 15.05 -16.81 11.74
N LYS A 226 15.08 -16.29 12.98
CA LYS A 226 13.99 -16.45 13.94
C LYS A 226 12.70 -15.79 13.46
N LEU A 227 12.78 -14.57 12.92
CA LEU A 227 11.64 -13.91 12.30
C LEU A 227 11.05 -14.71 11.13
N PHE A 228 11.89 -15.45 10.40
CA PHE A 228 11.42 -16.36 9.34
C PHE A 228 10.82 -17.68 9.84
N LYS A 229 11.20 -18.14 11.04
CA LYS A 229 10.73 -19.42 11.62
C LYS A 229 9.50 -19.31 12.52
N LEU A 230 9.24 -18.14 13.10
CA LEU A 230 8.01 -17.85 13.84
C LEU A 230 6.84 -17.91 12.85
N LYS A 231 6.22 -19.09 12.76
CA LYS A 231 5.06 -19.39 11.92
C LYS A 231 3.77 -18.96 12.59
#